data_AF-A0A936DCK0-F1
#
_entry.id   AF-A0A936DCK0-F1
#
_cell.length_a   1.000
_cell.length_b   1.000
_cell.length_c   1.000
_cell.angle_alpha   90.00
_cell.angle_beta   90.00
_cell.angle_gamma   90.00
#
_symmetry.space_group_name_H-M   'P 1'
#
loop_
_entity.id
_entity.type
_entity.pdbx_description
1 polymer ?
#
loop_
_entity_poly.entity_id
_entity_poly.type
_entity_poly.pdbx_seq_one_letter_code
_entity_poly.pdbx_strand_id
1 'polypeptide(L)'
;MSQTPKGHQLTLTMRGASGLRSVYQLDDENFSGELLQIPPGDELTAAQLADVEAIIRAHRTLWIHRPEGRTVPVDVSRGMAALLEKGPRQTRLRGRHAVVYSRASSDEPTIFVLAVDLTKRRVTEAAWYDVPPHQTGLIPPEHIAVIDTAMRRHGDFGVYGSVTAGLVTLAKTSTIVLQRQERDYWVQVLPPGGHGHEFAFRVDLKTATISGASAGHSVEAE
;
A
#
# COMPACT_ATOMS: atom_id res chain seq x y z
N MET A 1 -7.45 -36.18 -12.08
CA MET A 1 -7.07 -34.91 -12.72
C MET A 1 -7.51 -33.79 -11.80
N SER A 2 -6.60 -33.17 -11.04
CA SER A 2 -6.94 -31.99 -10.23
C SER A 2 -7.01 -30.79 -11.16
N GLN A 3 -8.13 -30.07 -11.17
CA GLN A 3 -8.22 -28.79 -11.87
C GLN A 3 -7.25 -27.81 -11.19
N THR A 4 -6.22 -27.38 -11.91
CA THR A 4 -5.34 -26.29 -11.47
C THR A 4 -6.17 -25.00 -11.40
N PRO A 5 -6.17 -24.27 -10.27
CA PRO A 5 -6.89 -23.00 -10.17
C PRO A 5 -6.34 -22.01 -11.19
N LYS A 6 -7.20 -21.44 -12.07
CA LYS A 6 -6.82 -20.52 -13.16
C LYS A 6 -6.46 -19.10 -12.69
N GLY A 7 -6.04 -18.93 -11.44
CA GLY A 7 -5.77 -17.62 -10.85
C GLY A 7 -5.50 -17.69 -9.35
N HIS A 8 -4.60 -16.84 -8.88
CA HIS A 8 -4.20 -16.72 -7.48
C HIS A 8 -4.46 -15.30 -6.98
N GLN A 9 -4.88 -15.15 -5.72
CA GLN A 9 -5.08 -13.85 -5.09
C GLN A 9 -4.05 -13.67 -3.97
N LEU A 10 -3.14 -12.72 -4.12
CA LEU A 10 -2.22 -12.33 -3.06
C LEU A 10 -2.84 -11.16 -2.29
N THR A 11 -3.16 -11.37 -1.02
CA THR A 11 -3.74 -10.35 -0.15
C THR A 11 -2.69 -9.87 0.84
N LEU A 12 -2.20 -8.65 0.65
CA LEU A 12 -1.26 -8.01 1.56
C LEU A 12 -2.03 -7.09 2.50
N THR A 13 -1.98 -7.38 3.79
CA THR A 13 -2.56 -6.49 4.80
C THR A 13 -1.57 -5.37 5.08
N MET A 14 -1.98 -4.12 4.87
CA MET A 14 -1.19 -2.95 5.25
C MET A 14 -1.02 -2.97 6.78
N ARG A 15 0.21 -2.76 7.26
CA ARG A 15 0.52 -2.78 8.70
C ARG A 15 -0.31 -1.69 9.39
N GLY A 16 -1.21 -2.08 10.28
CA GLY A 16 -2.07 -1.13 11.00
C GLY A 16 -3.33 -1.76 11.58
N ALA A 17 -4.02 -1.02 12.46
CA ALA A 17 -5.27 -1.44 13.07
C ALA A 17 -6.44 -1.39 12.08
N SER A 18 -6.31 -0.58 11.03
CA SER A 18 -7.26 -0.56 9.91
C SER A 18 -7.34 -1.91 9.21
N GLY A 19 -6.18 -2.58 9.08
CA GLY A 19 -5.96 -3.76 8.26
C GLY A 19 -6.59 -3.65 6.88
N LEU A 20 -6.56 -2.43 6.32
CA LEU A 20 -6.71 -2.15 4.91
C LEU A 20 -5.82 -3.11 4.12
N ARG A 21 -6.32 -3.64 3.00
CA ARG A 21 -5.60 -4.65 2.23
C ARG A 21 -5.29 -4.12 0.85
N SER A 22 -4.06 -4.28 0.40
CA SER A 22 -3.79 -4.32 -1.04
C SER A 22 -3.98 -5.74 -1.52
N VAL A 23 -4.82 -5.92 -2.52
CA VAL A 23 -5.13 -7.21 -3.12
C VAL A 23 -4.56 -7.21 -4.52
N TYR A 24 -3.64 -8.14 -4.75
CA TYR A 24 -3.07 -8.41 -6.06
C TYR A 24 -3.73 -9.66 -6.65
N GLN A 25 -4.21 -9.55 -7.88
CA GLN A 25 -4.67 -10.71 -8.64
C GLN A 25 -3.54 -11.17 -9.57
N LEU A 26 -3.36 -12.49 -9.62
CA LEU A 26 -2.41 -13.18 -10.47
C LEU A 26 -3.22 -14.09 -11.39
N ASP A 27 -3.03 -13.96 -12.70
CA ASP A 27 -3.31 -15.05 -13.62
C ASP A 27 -2.03 -15.86 -13.86
N ASP A 28 -2.14 -16.99 -14.56
CA ASP A 28 -1.06 -18.00 -14.66
C ASP A 28 0.28 -17.43 -15.19
N GLU A 29 0.31 -16.22 -15.78
CA GLU A 29 1.53 -15.61 -16.35
C GLU A 29 1.67 -14.08 -16.13
N ASN A 30 0.67 -13.37 -15.58
CA ASN A 30 0.71 -11.92 -15.39
C ASN A 30 0.09 -11.49 -14.04
N PHE A 31 0.59 -10.36 -13.51
CA PHE A 31 -0.19 -9.58 -12.54
C PHE A 31 -1.43 -9.05 -13.27
N SER A 32 -2.62 -9.11 -12.69
CA SER A 32 -3.86 -8.75 -13.41
C SER A 32 -4.73 -7.75 -12.66
N GLY A 33 -4.39 -7.41 -11.41
CA GLY A 33 -5.14 -6.52 -10.53
C GLY A 33 -4.33 -6.01 -9.36
N GLU A 34 -4.51 -4.75 -8.96
CA GLU A 34 -4.20 -4.22 -7.63
C GLU A 34 -5.39 -3.37 -7.22
N LEU A 35 -5.96 -3.68 -6.07
CA LEU A 35 -7.05 -2.91 -5.51
C LEU A 35 -6.88 -2.77 -4.00
N LEU A 36 -7.21 -1.60 -3.49
CA LEU A 36 -7.39 -1.43 -2.06
C LEU A 36 -8.76 -1.96 -1.65
N GLN A 37 -8.75 -3.00 -0.82
CA GLN A 37 -9.96 -3.59 -0.26
C GLN A 37 -10.12 -3.14 1.20
N ILE A 38 -11.30 -2.59 1.48
CA ILE A 38 -11.76 -2.43 2.85
C ILE A 38 -12.21 -3.81 3.34
N PRO A 39 -11.56 -4.36 4.39
CA PRO A 39 -11.89 -5.67 4.92
C PRO A 39 -13.35 -5.71 5.43
N PRO A 40 -14.03 -6.86 5.30
CA PRO A 40 -15.36 -7.03 5.87
C PRO A 40 -15.30 -7.00 7.41
N GLY A 41 -16.41 -6.64 8.03
CA GLY A 41 -16.55 -6.58 9.49
C GLY A 41 -17.79 -5.79 9.88
N ASP A 42 -18.12 -5.82 11.18
CA ASP A 42 -19.28 -5.12 11.72
C ASP A 42 -19.12 -3.61 11.57
N GLU A 43 -20.20 -2.92 11.20
CA GLU A 43 -20.24 -1.46 11.20
C GLU A 43 -20.22 -0.92 12.63
N LEU A 44 -19.72 0.32 12.80
CA LEU A 44 -19.75 0.98 14.09
C LEU A 44 -21.18 1.36 14.48
N THR A 45 -21.53 1.12 15.75
CA THR A 45 -22.77 1.63 16.34
C THR A 45 -22.71 3.15 16.51
N ALA A 46 -23.87 3.79 16.66
CA ALA A 46 -23.96 5.24 16.93
C ALA A 46 -23.20 5.64 18.22
N ALA A 47 -23.23 4.81 19.25
CA ALA A 47 -22.48 5.05 20.49
C ALA A 47 -20.97 5.02 20.27
N GLN A 48 -20.46 4.03 19.52
CA GLN A 48 -19.03 3.95 19.18
C GLN A 48 -18.59 5.13 18.30
N LEU A 49 -19.43 5.58 17.37
CA LEU A 49 -19.15 6.77 16.57
C LEU A 49 -19.07 8.04 17.42
N ALA A 50 -19.94 8.18 18.43
CA ALA A 50 -19.88 9.28 19.38
C ALA A 50 -18.59 9.24 20.23
N ASP A 51 -18.15 8.05 20.65
CA ASP A 51 -16.87 7.87 21.34
C ASP A 51 -15.68 8.26 20.46
N VAL A 52 -15.67 7.83 19.19
CA VAL A 52 -14.64 8.22 18.20
C VAL A 52 -14.57 9.74 18.07
N GLU A 53 -15.73 10.39 17.89
CA GLU A 53 -15.82 11.85 17.78
C GLU A 53 -15.26 12.56 19.02
N ALA A 54 -15.59 12.08 20.22
CA ALA A 54 -15.09 12.63 21.48
C ALA A 54 -13.57 12.46 21.63
N ILE A 55 -13.03 11.29 21.26
CA ILE A 55 -11.59 11.00 21.32
C ILE A 55 -10.81 11.92 20.36
N ILE A 56 -11.30 12.10 19.13
CA ILE A 56 -10.64 12.96 18.14
C ILE A 56 -10.61 14.42 18.62
N ARG A 57 -11.75 14.95 19.09
CA ARG A 57 -11.82 16.33 19.57
C ARG A 57 -10.87 16.58 20.74
N ALA A 58 -10.65 15.59 21.59
CA ALA A 58 -9.72 15.68 22.71
C ALA A 58 -8.25 15.82 22.26
N HIS A 59 -7.87 15.30 21.08
CA HIS A 59 -6.51 15.43 20.56
C HIS A 59 -6.15 16.85 20.11
N ARG A 60 -7.14 17.70 19.77
CA ARG A 60 -7.00 19.06 19.19
C ARG A 60 -6.23 19.15 17.88
N THR A 61 -5.09 18.48 17.74
CA THR A 61 -4.30 18.42 16.52
C THR A 61 -3.88 16.98 16.22
N LEU A 62 -4.02 16.56 14.97
CA LEU A 62 -3.47 15.30 14.47
C LEU A 62 -2.47 15.58 13.35
N TRP A 63 -1.40 14.80 13.30
CA TRP A 63 -0.43 14.82 12.21
C TRP A 63 -0.86 13.78 11.17
N ILE A 64 -1.20 14.24 9.99
CA ILE A 64 -1.72 13.39 8.92
C ILE A 64 -0.66 13.21 7.85
N HIS A 65 -0.33 11.95 7.57
CA HIS A 65 0.50 11.61 6.42
C HIS A 65 -0.33 11.69 5.13
N ARG A 66 0.15 12.45 4.15
CA ARG A 66 -0.43 12.55 2.81
C ARG A 66 0.32 11.67 1.81
N PRO A 67 -0.32 11.26 0.70
CA PRO A 67 0.31 10.37 -0.26
C PRO A 67 1.51 11.02 -0.97
N GLU A 68 1.55 12.35 -1.05
CA GLU A 68 2.72 13.09 -1.56
C GLU A 68 3.96 13.04 -0.64
N GLY A 69 3.95 12.20 0.41
CA GLY A 69 5.05 12.00 1.35
C GLY A 69 5.19 13.12 2.39
N ARG A 70 4.21 14.00 2.52
CA ARG A 70 4.20 15.11 3.48
C ARG A 70 3.30 14.81 4.67
N THR A 71 3.78 15.11 5.87
CA THR A 71 2.97 15.04 7.09
C THR A 71 2.55 16.45 7.50
N VAL A 72 1.24 16.69 7.62
CA VAL A 72 0.69 18.02 7.93
C VAL A 72 -0.09 18.00 9.24
N PRO A 73 0.03 19.04 10.08
CA PRO A 73 -0.81 19.19 11.26
C PRO A 73 -2.21 19.63 10.85
N VAL A 74 -3.25 19.00 11.42
CA VAL A 74 -4.65 19.34 11.20
C VAL A 74 -5.34 19.57 12.53
N ASP A 75 -6.01 20.72 12.67
CA ASP A 75 -6.86 21.02 13.83
C ASP A 75 -8.14 20.17 13.75
N VAL A 76 -8.31 19.31 14.75
CA VAL A 76 -9.43 18.36 14.87
C VAL A 76 -10.39 18.72 16.00
N SER A 77 -10.39 19.97 16.46
CA SER A 77 -11.35 20.49 17.44
C SER A 77 -12.82 20.32 16.99
N ARG A 78 -13.06 20.29 15.67
CA ARG A 78 -14.37 19.99 15.06
C ARG A 78 -14.64 18.50 14.84
N GLY A 79 -13.78 17.63 15.37
CA GLY A 79 -13.88 16.17 15.29
C GLY A 79 -13.61 15.62 13.89
N MET A 80 -14.29 14.52 13.53
CA MET A 80 -14.08 13.86 12.23
C MET A 80 -14.34 14.78 11.04
N ALA A 81 -15.20 15.79 11.19
CA ALA A 81 -15.51 16.75 10.13
C ALA A 81 -14.31 17.61 9.70
N ALA A 82 -13.25 17.70 10.52
CA ALA A 82 -12.01 18.36 10.15
C ALA A 82 -11.06 17.46 9.34
N LEU A 83 -11.26 16.14 9.42
CA LEU A 83 -10.41 15.12 8.79
C LEU A 83 -11.02 14.61 7.48
N LEU A 84 -12.35 14.47 7.47
CA LEU A 84 -13.08 13.78 6.43
C LEU A 84 -13.91 14.79 5.63
N GLU A 85 -13.79 14.76 4.32
CA GLU A 85 -14.70 15.47 3.44
C GLU A 85 -16.14 14.93 3.57
N LYS A 86 -17.11 15.62 2.93
CA LYS A 86 -18.53 15.22 2.90
C LYS A 86 -18.79 14.02 1.96
N GLY A 87 -17.84 13.09 1.88
CA GLY A 87 -17.94 11.87 1.07
C GLY A 87 -18.63 10.72 1.81
N PRO A 88 -19.01 9.65 1.09
CA PRO A 88 -19.50 8.41 1.70
C PRO A 88 -18.41 7.80 2.58
N ARG A 89 -18.82 7.33 3.77
CA ARG A 89 -17.93 6.74 4.78
C ARG A 89 -18.29 5.28 4.98
N GLN A 90 -17.28 4.44 5.12
CA GLN A 90 -17.45 3.07 5.58
C GLN A 90 -16.80 2.92 6.94
N THR A 91 -17.40 2.14 7.83
CA THR A 91 -16.87 1.98 9.19
C THR A 91 -16.72 0.50 9.55
N ARG A 92 -15.69 0.16 10.32
CA ARG A 92 -15.46 -1.22 10.75
C ARG A 92 -15.06 -1.24 12.22
N LEU A 93 -15.72 -2.08 13.00
CA LEU A 93 -15.23 -2.51 14.31
C LEU A 93 -14.21 -3.64 14.09
N ARG A 94 -12.99 -3.45 14.60
CA ARG A 94 -11.89 -4.41 14.49
C ARG A 94 -11.26 -4.67 15.85
N GLY A 95 -11.81 -5.66 16.54
CA GLY A 95 -11.47 -5.92 17.95
C GLY A 95 -11.80 -4.68 18.77
N ARG A 96 -10.79 -4.07 19.40
CA ARG A 96 -10.96 -2.83 20.17
C ARG A 96 -10.87 -1.53 19.34
N HIS A 97 -10.58 -1.63 18.05
CA HIS A 97 -10.41 -0.45 17.20
C HIS A 97 -11.68 -0.13 16.44
N ALA A 98 -12.07 1.13 16.47
CA ALA A 98 -13.03 1.70 15.53
C ALA A 98 -12.27 2.28 14.33
N VAL A 99 -12.60 1.83 13.13
CA VAL A 99 -11.93 2.24 11.90
C VAL A 99 -12.93 2.94 10.98
N VAL A 100 -12.54 4.10 10.47
CA VAL A 100 -13.31 4.89 9.49
C VAL A 100 -12.51 5.02 8.22
N TYR A 101 -13.14 4.73 7.09
CA TYR A 101 -12.59 4.86 5.75
C TYR A 101 -13.37 5.93 4.98
N SER A 102 -12.67 6.87 4.36
CA SER A 102 -13.27 7.90 3.52
C SER A 102 -12.45 8.07 2.25
N ARG A 103 -13.10 8.05 1.08
CA ARG A 103 -12.44 8.52 -0.14
C ARG A 103 -12.44 10.05 -0.15
N ALA A 104 -11.41 10.66 -0.75
CA ALA A 104 -11.36 12.11 -0.91
C ALA A 104 -12.47 12.59 -1.85
N SER A 105 -12.60 11.97 -3.02
CA SER A 105 -13.71 12.17 -3.95
C SER A 105 -13.91 10.93 -4.84
N SER A 106 -14.86 10.96 -5.78
CA SER A 106 -14.96 9.91 -6.81
C SER A 106 -13.76 9.90 -7.75
N ASP A 107 -13.07 11.04 -7.87
CA ASP A 107 -12.09 11.32 -8.92
C ASP A 107 -10.66 11.34 -8.37
N GLU A 108 -10.50 11.41 -7.05
CA GLU A 108 -9.19 11.33 -6.39
C GLU A 108 -8.84 9.89 -6.03
N PRO A 109 -7.67 9.38 -6.45
CA PRO A 109 -7.23 8.01 -6.22
C PRO A 109 -6.65 7.88 -4.81
N THR A 110 -7.37 8.32 -3.78
CA THR A 110 -6.87 8.27 -2.40
C THR A 110 -7.98 7.85 -1.43
N ILE A 111 -7.57 7.14 -0.38
CA ILE A 111 -8.44 6.74 0.73
C ILE A 111 -7.80 7.16 2.04
N PHE A 112 -8.56 7.91 2.83
CA PHE A 112 -8.20 8.23 4.19
C PHE A 112 -8.66 7.12 5.13
N VAL A 113 -7.79 6.79 6.07
CA VAL A 113 -8.03 5.83 7.13
C VAL A 113 -7.79 6.49 8.46
N LEU A 114 -8.79 6.35 9.33
CA LEU A 114 -8.71 6.71 10.73
C LEU A 114 -8.97 5.47 11.57
N ALA A 115 -8.03 5.09 12.43
CA ALA A 115 -8.24 4.04 13.42
C ALA A 115 -8.10 4.61 14.83
N VAL A 116 -9.08 4.30 15.68
CA VAL A 116 -9.15 4.74 17.08
C VAL A 116 -9.26 3.52 17.98
N ASP A 117 -8.34 3.40 18.93
CA ASP A 117 -8.42 2.40 20.00
C ASP A 117 -9.44 2.88 21.03
N LEU A 118 -10.64 2.28 21.03
CA LEU A 118 -11.74 2.69 21.91
C LEU A 118 -11.41 2.44 23.39
N THR A 119 -10.65 1.39 23.68
CA THR A 119 -10.26 1.04 25.06
C THR A 119 -9.19 2.00 25.58
N LYS A 120 -8.16 2.28 24.78
CA LYS A 120 -7.07 3.19 25.17
C LYS A 120 -7.38 4.67 24.89
N ARG A 121 -8.55 4.96 24.31
CA ARG A 121 -9.04 6.30 23.96
C ARG A 121 -8.01 7.14 23.19
N ARG A 122 -7.40 6.56 22.15
CA ARG A 122 -6.37 7.24 21.35
C ARG A 122 -6.50 6.94 19.87
N VAL A 123 -6.12 7.90 19.05
CA VAL A 123 -5.91 7.67 17.61
C VAL A 123 -4.65 6.82 17.42
N THR A 124 -4.77 5.72 16.69
CA THR A 124 -3.65 4.82 16.35
C THR A 124 -3.23 4.90 14.89
N GLU A 125 -4.09 5.45 14.03
CA GLU A 125 -3.83 5.62 12.59
C GLU A 125 -4.64 6.81 12.08
N ALA A 126 -4.02 7.69 11.31
CA ALA A 126 -4.67 8.82 10.62
C ALA A 126 -3.83 9.17 9.38
N ALA A 127 -4.13 8.51 8.26
CA ALA A 127 -3.29 8.60 7.05
C ALA A 127 -4.11 8.49 5.78
N TRP A 128 -3.62 9.17 4.74
CA TRP A 128 -4.06 8.95 3.37
C TRP A 128 -3.20 7.87 2.71
N TYR A 129 -3.87 7.00 1.96
CA TYR A 129 -3.25 5.97 1.14
C TYR A 129 -3.65 6.17 -0.32
N ASP A 130 -2.72 5.93 -1.23
CA ASP A 130 -3.01 5.88 -2.66
C ASP A 130 -3.91 4.68 -2.96
N VAL A 131 -5.02 4.95 -3.64
CA VAL A 131 -5.83 3.94 -4.32
C VAL A 131 -5.16 3.71 -5.67
N PRO A 132 -4.71 2.49 -5.99
CA PRO A 132 -4.10 2.20 -7.28
C PRO A 132 -5.00 2.70 -8.43
N PRO A 133 -4.45 3.46 -9.39
CA PRO A 133 -5.23 4.12 -10.45
C PRO A 133 -5.80 3.15 -11.48
N HIS A 134 -5.36 1.88 -11.47
CA HIS A 134 -5.81 0.85 -12.38
C HIS A 134 -6.43 -0.30 -11.58
N GLN A 135 -7.68 -0.65 -11.88
CA GLN A 135 -8.31 -1.88 -11.36
C GLN A 135 -7.52 -3.15 -11.75
N THR A 136 -6.63 -3.04 -12.75
CA THR A 136 -5.72 -4.10 -13.16
C THR A 136 -4.34 -4.08 -12.47
N GLY A 137 -4.01 -3.07 -11.64
CA GLY A 137 -2.76 -2.99 -10.86
C GLY A 137 -1.45 -3.23 -11.59
N LEU A 138 -1.49 -3.24 -12.91
CA LEU A 138 -0.38 -3.61 -13.74
C LEU A 138 0.47 -2.37 -13.97
N ILE A 139 1.78 -2.52 -13.75
CA ILE A 139 2.73 -1.73 -14.53
C ILE A 139 2.34 -1.97 -15.99
N PRO A 140 2.04 -0.91 -16.77
CA PRO A 140 1.62 -1.09 -18.15
C PRO A 140 2.61 -1.96 -18.92
N PRO A 141 2.16 -2.89 -19.79
CA PRO A 141 3.05 -3.86 -20.45
C PRO A 141 4.27 -3.23 -21.13
N GLU A 142 4.12 -2.02 -21.68
CA GLU A 142 5.20 -1.23 -22.26
C GLU A 142 6.26 -0.81 -21.24
N HIS A 143 5.87 -0.53 -20.00
CA HIS A 143 6.78 -0.21 -18.92
C HIS A 143 7.44 -1.46 -18.34
N ILE A 144 6.73 -2.59 -18.26
CA ILE A 144 7.33 -3.90 -17.93
C ILE A 144 8.41 -4.23 -18.96
N ALA A 145 8.13 -4.03 -20.26
CA ALA A 145 9.09 -4.28 -21.33
C ALA A 145 10.35 -3.40 -21.22
N VAL A 146 10.21 -2.14 -20.78
CA VAL A 146 11.35 -1.25 -20.51
C VAL A 146 12.20 -1.75 -19.33
N ILE A 147 11.56 -2.16 -18.23
CA ILE A 147 12.26 -2.73 -17.07
C ILE A 147 12.97 -4.03 -17.46
N ASP A 148 12.29 -4.91 -18.20
CA ASP A 148 12.84 -6.17 -18.71
C ASP A 148 14.04 -5.93 -19.64
N THR A 149 13.94 -4.95 -20.53
CA THR A 149 15.05 -4.54 -21.40
C THR A 149 16.25 -4.05 -20.59
N ALA A 150 16.01 -3.26 -19.55
CA ALA A 150 17.08 -2.74 -18.70
C ALA A 150 17.80 -3.86 -17.92
N MET A 151 17.04 -4.79 -17.33
CA MET A 151 17.60 -5.93 -16.58
C MET A 151 18.41 -6.87 -17.48
N ARG A 152 17.87 -7.22 -18.66
CA ARG A 152 18.58 -8.06 -19.63
C ARG A 152 19.90 -7.45 -20.11
N ARG A 153 19.97 -6.11 -20.22
CA ARG A 153 21.16 -5.39 -20.71
C ARG A 153 22.26 -5.24 -19.67
N HIS A 154 21.92 -5.07 -18.39
CA HIS A 154 22.85 -4.56 -17.39
C HIS A 154 23.12 -5.51 -16.22
N GLY A 155 22.50 -6.69 -16.19
CA GLY A 155 22.67 -7.68 -15.14
C GLY A 155 21.31 -8.04 -14.56
N ASP A 156 20.93 -9.30 -14.79
CA ASP A 156 19.59 -9.81 -14.60
C ASP A 156 19.39 -10.38 -13.18
N PHE A 157 18.13 -10.56 -12.81
CA PHE A 157 17.72 -11.71 -12.01
C PHE A 157 17.91 -13.02 -12.82
N GLY A 158 19.10 -13.26 -13.38
CA GLY A 158 19.36 -14.24 -14.46
C GLY A 158 19.02 -15.69 -14.13
N VAL A 159 18.74 -15.99 -12.85
CA VAL A 159 18.18 -17.25 -12.39
C VAL A 159 16.71 -17.46 -12.77
N TYR A 160 15.98 -16.40 -13.14
CA TYR A 160 14.53 -16.43 -13.36
C TYR A 160 14.11 -16.16 -14.81
N GLY A 161 15.00 -15.71 -15.71
CA GLY A 161 14.80 -15.65 -17.16
C GLY A 161 13.91 -14.51 -17.70
N SER A 162 13.12 -13.85 -16.86
CA SER A 162 12.40 -12.60 -17.18
C SER A 162 12.09 -11.81 -15.91
N VAL A 163 11.83 -10.50 -16.04
CA VAL A 163 11.40 -9.67 -14.90
C VAL A 163 10.13 -10.22 -14.26
N THR A 164 9.14 -10.64 -15.04
CA THR A 164 7.90 -11.21 -14.51
C THR A 164 8.18 -12.49 -13.69
N ALA A 165 8.98 -13.41 -14.22
CA ALA A 165 9.34 -14.63 -13.51
C ALA A 165 10.16 -14.34 -12.24
N GLY A 166 11.03 -13.33 -12.28
CA GLY A 166 11.77 -12.85 -11.13
C GLY A 166 10.89 -12.24 -10.06
N LEU A 167 9.96 -11.36 -10.43
CA LEU A 167 9.00 -10.74 -9.52
C LEU A 167 8.09 -11.80 -8.87
N VAL A 168 7.57 -12.75 -9.65
CA VAL A 168 6.74 -13.86 -9.14
C VAL A 168 7.53 -14.75 -8.16
N THR A 169 8.80 -15.03 -8.46
CA THR A 169 9.63 -15.87 -7.60
C THR A 169 10.03 -15.15 -6.32
N LEU A 170 10.47 -13.90 -6.43
CA LEU A 170 10.88 -13.08 -5.29
C LEU A 170 9.70 -12.68 -4.41
N ALA A 171 8.51 -12.45 -4.96
CA ALA A 171 7.32 -12.14 -4.15
C ALA A 171 6.95 -13.25 -3.15
N LYS A 172 7.45 -14.48 -3.36
CA LYS A 172 7.26 -15.60 -2.42
C LYS A 172 8.16 -15.53 -1.19
N THR A 173 9.27 -14.80 -1.29
CA THR A 173 10.36 -14.82 -0.29
C THR A 173 10.86 -13.44 0.10
N SER A 174 10.38 -12.38 -0.55
CA SER A 174 10.83 -11.00 -0.41
C SER A 174 9.65 -10.04 -0.63
N THR A 175 9.77 -8.83 -0.10
CA THR A 175 8.88 -7.72 -0.44
C THR A 175 9.48 -6.97 -1.62
N ILE A 176 8.69 -6.71 -2.66
CA ILE A 176 9.15 -5.96 -3.83
C ILE A 176 8.34 -4.68 -3.92
N VAL A 177 9.04 -3.56 -4.08
CA VAL A 177 8.47 -2.24 -4.27
C VAL A 177 8.86 -1.76 -5.66
N LEU A 178 7.86 -1.44 -6.47
CA LEU A 178 8.02 -0.81 -7.77
C LEU A 178 7.27 0.52 -7.71
N GLN A 179 8.01 1.61 -7.68
CA GLN A 179 7.45 2.95 -7.59
C GLN A 179 7.74 3.71 -8.88
N ARG A 180 6.67 4.15 -9.56
CA ARG A 180 6.82 5.03 -10.72
C ARG A 180 7.18 6.44 -10.27
N GLN A 181 8.19 7.03 -10.90
CA GLN A 181 8.46 8.47 -10.86
C GLN A 181 8.24 9.07 -12.25
N GLU A 182 8.43 10.38 -12.38
CA GLU A 182 8.18 11.11 -13.63
C GLU A 182 9.00 10.57 -14.82
N ARG A 183 10.24 10.12 -14.57
CA ARG A 183 11.19 9.69 -15.62
C ARG A 183 11.73 8.27 -15.45
N ASP A 184 11.52 7.66 -14.30
CA ASP A 184 12.08 6.36 -13.98
C ASP A 184 11.12 5.48 -13.16
N TYR A 185 11.48 4.21 -13.02
CA TYR A 185 10.99 3.35 -11.96
C TYR A 185 12.06 3.20 -10.88
N TRP A 186 11.67 3.41 -9.64
CA TRP A 186 12.43 2.95 -8.49
C TRP A 186 12.03 1.52 -8.16
N VAL A 187 12.99 0.61 -8.20
CA VAL A 187 12.81 -0.80 -7.88
C VAL A 187 13.56 -1.09 -6.60
N GLN A 188 12.89 -1.73 -5.64
CA GLN A 188 13.49 -2.16 -4.39
C GLN A 188 13.01 -3.56 -4.03
N VAL A 189 13.93 -4.41 -3.61
CA VAL A 189 13.69 -5.73 -3.05
C VAL A 189 14.13 -5.69 -1.61
N LEU A 190 13.20 -5.99 -0.71
CA LEU A 190 13.37 -5.96 0.73
C LEU A 190 13.19 -7.38 1.29
N PRO A 191 13.89 -7.72 2.37
CA PRO A 191 13.69 -8.99 3.02
C PRO A 191 12.30 -9.07 3.70
N PRO A 192 11.70 -10.26 3.77
CA PRO A 192 10.40 -10.43 4.41
C PRO A 192 10.56 -10.18 5.91
N GLY A 193 9.74 -9.29 6.47
CA GLY A 193 9.80 -8.94 7.89
C GLY A 193 10.77 -7.81 8.25
N GLY A 194 11.63 -7.37 7.33
CA GLY A 194 12.54 -6.23 7.53
C GLY A 194 13.96 -6.60 7.98
N HIS A 195 14.33 -7.89 7.95
CA HIS A 195 15.68 -8.36 8.31
C HIS A 195 16.26 -9.26 7.21
N GLY A 196 17.43 -8.93 6.69
CA GLY A 196 18.09 -9.64 5.59
C GLY A 196 18.61 -8.72 4.49
N HIS A 197 18.96 -9.32 3.35
CA HIS A 197 19.51 -8.57 2.22
C HIS A 197 18.46 -7.74 1.51
N GLU A 198 18.83 -6.51 1.17
CA GLU A 198 18.03 -5.61 0.35
C GLU A 198 18.82 -5.15 -0.87
N PHE A 199 18.10 -4.83 -1.93
CA PHE A 199 18.66 -4.35 -3.18
C PHE A 199 17.74 -3.31 -3.79
N ALA A 200 18.28 -2.25 -4.37
CA ALA A 200 17.49 -1.22 -5.00
C ALA A 200 18.22 -0.58 -6.18
N PHE A 201 17.46 -0.07 -7.16
CA PHE A 201 18.00 0.59 -8.34
C PHE A 201 16.90 1.37 -9.09
N ARG A 202 17.33 2.27 -9.99
CA ARG A 202 16.44 3.02 -10.89
C ARG A 202 16.51 2.51 -12.30
N VAL A 203 15.39 2.55 -13.02
CA VAL A 203 15.31 2.26 -14.46
C VAL A 203 14.75 3.48 -15.19
N ASP A 204 15.56 4.11 -16.04
CA ASP A 204 15.11 5.22 -16.89
C ASP A 204 14.12 4.72 -17.95
N LEU A 205 12.96 5.39 -18.04
CA LEU A 205 11.87 4.97 -18.91
C LEU A 205 12.14 5.16 -20.40
N LYS A 206 13.03 6.08 -20.77
CA LYS A 206 13.35 6.43 -22.15
C LYS A 206 14.50 5.60 -22.69
N THR A 207 15.53 5.38 -21.88
CA THR A 207 16.77 4.72 -22.31
C THR A 207 16.84 3.25 -21.90
N ALA A 208 15.98 2.82 -20.97
CA ALA A 208 16.06 1.50 -20.35
C ALA A 208 17.44 1.23 -19.71
N THR A 209 18.04 2.25 -19.09
CA THR A 209 19.33 2.12 -18.39
C THR A 209 19.14 2.05 -16.87
N ILE A 210 19.96 1.23 -16.20
CA ILE A 210 19.98 1.13 -14.75
C ILE A 210 20.89 2.21 -14.15
N SER A 211 20.46 2.83 -13.05
CA SER A 211 21.31 3.75 -12.29
C SER A 211 21.03 3.67 -10.78
N GLY A 212 21.94 4.23 -9.97
CA GLY A 212 21.76 4.34 -8.52
C GLY A 212 21.57 2.99 -7.82
N ALA A 213 22.19 1.93 -8.32
CA ALA A 213 22.09 0.61 -7.74
C ALA A 213 22.73 0.59 -6.35
N SER A 214 22.02 0.07 -5.36
CA SER A 214 22.47 -0.12 -3.99
C SER A 214 22.11 -1.52 -3.49
N ALA A 215 23.00 -2.11 -2.70
CA ALA A 215 22.76 -3.36 -1.99
C ALA A 215 23.06 -3.13 -0.51
N GLY A 216 22.22 -3.70 0.35
CA GLY A 216 22.31 -3.56 1.80
C GLY A 216 21.98 -4.84 2.53
N HIS A 217 22.17 -4.81 3.83
CA HIS A 217 21.71 -5.86 4.74
C HIS A 217 21.08 -5.18 5.95
N SER A 218 19.76 -5.34 6.07
CA SER A 218 18.98 -4.82 7.18
C SER A 218 19.08 -5.79 8.36
N VAL A 219 19.63 -5.33 9.48
CA VAL A 219 19.73 -6.08 10.73
C VAL A 219 18.62 -5.66 11.69
N GLU A 220 18.27 -6.54 12.63
CA GLU A 220 17.36 -6.20 13.71
C GLU A 220 18.00 -5.11 14.59
N ALA A 221 17.27 -4.03 14.83
CA ALA A 221 17.71 -3.01 15.76
C ALA A 221 17.49 -3.53 17.18
N GLU A 222 18.56 -3.75 17.93
CA GLU A 222 18.52 -4.06 19.38
C GLU A 222 17.77 -2.97 20.18
#